data_AF-A0A378BBM5-F1
#
_entry.id   AF-A0A378BBM5-F1
#
_cell.length_a   1.000
_cell.length_b   1.000
_cell.length_c   1.000
_cell.angle_alpha   90.00
_cell.angle_beta   90.00
_cell.angle_gamma   90.00
#
_symmetry.space_group_name_H-M   'P 1'
#
loop_
_entity.id
_entity.type
_entity.pdbx_description
1 polymer ?
#
loop_
_entity_poly.entity_id
_entity_poly.type
_entity_poly.pdbx_seq_one_letter_code
_entity_poly.pdbx_strand_id
1 'polypeptide(L)'
;MIIVGAGLNHWFHLDMNYRGLINMLIFCGCVGQSGGGWAHYVGQEKLRPQTGWQPLAFALDWQRPARHMNSTSYFYNHSQPSGAMKR
;
A
#
# COMPACT_ATOMS: atom_id res chain seq x y z
N MET A 1 -6.84 -15.77 -13.06
CA MET A 1 -6.84 -14.48 -12.34
C MET A 1 -7.35 -14.69 -10.93
N ILE A 2 -6.87 -13.92 -9.95
CA ILE A 2 -7.45 -13.87 -8.61
C ILE A 2 -7.74 -12.40 -8.26
N ILE A 3 -9.02 -12.11 -8.00
CA ILE A 3 -9.49 -10.80 -7.50
C ILE A 3 -9.45 -10.84 -5.96
N VAL A 4 -8.76 -9.89 -5.33
CA VAL A 4 -8.54 -9.86 -3.88
C VAL A 4 -8.71 -8.46 -3.29
N GLY A 5 -9.23 -8.37 -2.07
CA GLY A 5 -9.48 -7.10 -1.37
C GLY A 5 -9.20 -7.17 0.13
N ALA A 6 -9.79 -6.24 0.89
CA ALA A 6 -9.54 -6.04 2.32
C ALA A 6 -9.78 -7.30 3.19
N GLY A 7 -10.65 -8.22 2.76
CA GLY A 7 -10.93 -9.47 3.48
C GLY A 7 -9.69 -10.35 3.73
N LEU A 8 -8.65 -10.23 2.88
CA LEU A 8 -7.34 -10.88 3.09
C LEU A 8 -6.24 -9.88 3.46
N ASN A 9 -6.39 -8.60 3.12
CA ASN A 9 -5.36 -7.57 3.31
C ASN A 9 -5.34 -6.90 4.69
N HIS A 10 -6.44 -6.97 5.46
CA HIS A 10 -6.55 -6.30 6.77
C HIS A 10 -6.24 -7.23 7.96
N TRP A 11 -5.51 -8.31 7.70
CA TRP A 11 -5.00 -9.21 8.73
C TRP A 11 -3.57 -8.83 9.11
N PHE A 12 -3.16 -9.13 10.35
CA PHE A 12 -1.77 -8.91 10.78
C PHE A 12 -0.76 -9.66 9.87
N HIS A 13 -1.13 -10.84 9.40
CA HIS A 13 -0.36 -11.65 8.44
C HIS A 13 -0.88 -11.50 6.99
N LEU A 14 -1.25 -10.27 6.58
CA LEU A 14 -1.68 -9.94 5.21
C LEU A 14 -0.69 -10.43 4.13
N ASP A 15 0.60 -10.44 4.46
CA ASP A 15 1.69 -10.81 3.56
C ASP A 15 1.67 -12.30 3.23
N MET A 16 1.36 -13.16 4.20
CA MET A 16 1.21 -14.60 3.97
C MET A 16 0.00 -14.89 3.07
N ASN A 17 -1.12 -14.22 3.32
CA ASN A 17 -2.30 -14.32 2.47
C ASN A 17 -1.95 -13.93 1.02
N TYR A 18 -1.30 -12.78 0.82
CA TYR A 18 -0.97 -12.28 -0.52
C TYR A 18 0.05 -13.16 -1.22
N ARG A 19 1.12 -13.56 -0.54
CA ARG A 19 2.18 -14.40 -1.10
C ARG A 19 1.66 -15.78 -1.52
N GLY A 20 0.72 -16.36 -0.78
CA GLY A 20 0.05 -17.60 -1.18
C GLY A 20 -0.65 -17.45 -2.54
N LEU A 21 -1.51 -16.44 -2.68
CA LEU A 21 -2.23 -16.14 -3.93
C LEU A 21 -1.27 -15.77 -5.08
N ILE A 22 -0.26 -14.95 -4.81
CA ILE A 22 0.73 -14.51 -5.79
C ILE A 22 1.54 -15.71 -6.31
N ASN A 23 2.00 -16.60 -5.43
CA ASN A 23 2.75 -17.79 -5.84
C ASN A 23 1.91 -18.71 -6.74
N MET A 24 0.62 -18.91 -6.44
CA MET A 24 -0.27 -19.67 -7.34
C MET A 24 -0.30 -19.06 -8.75
N LEU A 25 -0.43 -17.73 -8.85
CA LEU A 25 -0.48 -17.03 -10.12
C LEU A 25 0.86 -17.06 -10.88
N ILE A 26 1.98 -17.00 -10.16
CA ILE A 26 3.32 -17.14 -10.74
C ILE A 26 3.52 -18.56 -11.27
N PHE A 27 3.19 -19.58 -10.49
CA PHE A 27 3.33 -20.99 -10.88
C PHE A 27 2.45 -21.38 -12.08
N CYS A 28 1.32 -20.71 -12.26
CA CYS A 28 0.47 -20.87 -13.44
C CYS A 28 0.76 -19.85 -14.57
N GLY A 29 1.86 -19.08 -14.52
CA GLY A 29 2.25 -18.13 -15.57
C GLY A 29 1.20 -17.04 -15.85
N CYS A 30 0.34 -16.73 -14.87
CA CYS A 30 -0.81 -15.85 -15.05
C CYS A 30 -0.44 -14.35 -14.95
N VAL A 31 0.67 -14.01 -14.29
CA VAL A 31 1.08 -12.61 -14.08
C VAL A 31 1.58 -12.02 -15.40
N GLY A 32 1.03 -10.86 -15.79
CA GLY A 32 1.40 -10.17 -17.03
C GLY A 32 0.64 -10.61 -18.29
N GLN A 33 -0.24 -11.60 -18.19
CA GLN A 33 -1.10 -12.05 -19.30
C GLN A 33 -2.50 -11.45 -19.22
N SER A 34 -3.07 -11.07 -20.36
CA SER A 34 -4.45 -10.59 -20.44
C SER A 34 -5.42 -11.66 -19.97
N GLY A 35 -6.38 -11.30 -19.10
CA GLY A 35 -7.28 -12.27 -18.44
C GLY A 35 -6.64 -13.04 -17.27
N GLY A 36 -5.35 -12.82 -16.98
CA GLY A 36 -4.60 -13.43 -15.89
C GLY A 36 -4.19 -12.44 -14.79
N GLY A 37 -3.56 -12.96 -13.74
CA GLY A 37 -2.81 -12.16 -12.78
C GLY A 37 -3.48 -11.88 -11.45
N TRP A 38 -2.78 -11.08 -10.64
CA TRP A 38 -3.18 -10.62 -9.31
C TRP A 38 -3.93 -9.31 -9.46
N ALA A 39 -5.22 -9.32 -9.11
CA ALA A 39 -6.12 -8.20 -9.31
C ALA A 39 -6.58 -7.67 -7.94
N HIS A 40 -5.73 -6.83 -7.34
CA HIS A 40 -6.00 -6.22 -6.04
C HIS A 40 -6.84 -4.95 -6.15
N TYR A 41 -7.90 -4.88 -5.36
CA TYR A 41 -8.77 -3.71 -5.29
C TYR A 41 -9.08 -3.35 -3.82
N VAL A 42 -8.71 -2.12 -3.43
CA VAL A 42 -9.00 -1.54 -2.11
C VAL A 42 -9.45 -0.09 -2.25
N GLY A 43 -8.59 0.89 -2.00
CA GLY A 43 -8.88 2.30 -2.17
C GLY A 43 -8.65 2.77 -3.62
N GLN A 44 -8.96 4.05 -3.85
CA GLN A 44 -8.72 4.70 -5.13
C GLN A 44 -7.29 5.27 -5.21
N GLU A 45 -6.28 4.40 -5.09
CA GLU A 45 -4.87 4.79 -5.03
C GLU A 45 -4.26 5.21 -6.36
N LYS A 46 -4.84 4.77 -7.48
CA LYS A 46 -4.27 4.98 -8.82
C LYS A 46 -4.56 6.40 -9.35
N LEU A 47 -3.78 7.37 -8.90
CA LEU A 47 -3.68 8.70 -9.51
C LEU A 47 -2.93 8.58 -10.84
N ARG A 48 -3.65 8.64 -11.96
CA ARG A 48 -3.09 8.38 -13.31
C ARG A 48 -1.99 9.37 -13.73
N PRO A 49 -2.16 10.70 -13.61
CA PRO A 49 -1.13 11.66 -13.99
C PRO A 49 -0.09 11.87 -12.87
N GLN A 50 0.48 10.78 -12.34
CA GLN A 50 1.32 10.78 -11.14
C GLN A 50 2.47 11.80 -11.21
N THR A 51 3.26 11.78 -12.29
CA THR A 51 4.44 12.63 -12.45
C THR A 51 4.12 14.10 -12.72
N GLY A 52 2.91 14.40 -13.21
CA GLY A 52 2.43 15.78 -13.33
C GLY A 52 1.89 16.32 -12.01
N TRP A 53 1.25 15.48 -11.20
CA TRP A 53 0.65 15.86 -9.93
C TRP A 53 1.68 15.97 -8.79
N GLN A 54 2.66 15.06 -8.71
CA GLN A 54 3.67 15.04 -7.66
C GLN A 54 4.41 16.38 -7.43
N PRO A 55 4.94 17.06 -8.47
CA PRO A 55 5.62 18.33 -8.27
C PRO A 55 4.69 19.41 -7.74
N LEU A 56 3.43 19.44 -8.22
CA LEU A 56 2.42 20.36 -7.74
C LEU A 56 2.05 20.12 -6.26
N ALA A 57 1.78 18.87 -5.90
CA ALA A 57 1.29 18.53 -4.55
C ALA A 57 2.34 18.73 -3.46
N PHE A 58 3.62 18.56 -3.79
CA PHE A 58 4.72 18.62 -2.84
C PHE A 58 5.72 19.75 -3.11
N ALA A 59 5.32 20.74 -3.93
CA ALA A 59 6.13 21.92 -4.31
C ALA A 59 7.55 21.57 -4.82
N LEU A 60 7.69 20.45 -5.54
CA LEU A 60 8.99 19.94 -5.98
C LEU A 60 9.58 20.75 -7.16
N ASP A 61 8.76 21.58 -7.77
CA ASP A 61 9.17 22.62 -8.72
C ASP A 61 9.92 23.77 -8.02
N TRP A 62 9.69 23.99 -6.71
CA TRP A 62 10.38 25.01 -5.92
C TRP A 62 11.51 24.46 -5.05
N GLN A 63 11.27 23.36 -4.33
CA GLN A 63 12.19 22.84 -3.30
C GLN A 63 12.14 21.31 -3.23
N ARG A 64 13.29 20.67 -2.98
CA ARG A 64 13.41 19.20 -2.91
C ARG A 64 14.38 18.78 -1.80
N PRO A 65 14.10 17.70 -1.03
CA PRO A 65 12.89 16.87 -1.03
C PRO A 65 11.78 17.39 -0.10
N ALA A 66 10.54 16.93 -0.30
CA ALA A 66 9.47 17.10 0.68
C ALA A 66 9.62 16.15 1.89
N ARG A 67 8.83 16.37 2.95
CA ARG A 67 8.78 15.49 4.13
C ARG A 67 7.54 14.61 4.10
N HIS A 68 7.68 13.41 3.55
CA HIS A 68 6.65 12.38 3.68
C HIS A 68 6.78 11.65 5.02
N MET A 69 5.65 11.24 5.61
CA MET A 69 5.61 10.46 6.85
C MET A 69 4.58 9.35 6.72
N ASN A 70 4.92 8.11 7.11
CA ASN A 70 3.99 7.00 7.09
C ASN A 70 3.04 7.09 8.31
N SER A 71 1.73 7.20 8.04
CA SER A 71 0.76 7.56 9.07
C SER A 71 0.62 6.53 10.20
N THR A 72 0.74 5.22 9.91
CA THR A 72 0.58 4.16 10.93
C THR A 72 1.58 4.33 12.08
N SER A 73 2.87 4.53 11.77
CA SER A 73 3.90 4.77 12.80
C SER A 73 3.71 6.13 13.48
N TYR A 74 3.32 7.16 12.72
CA TYR A 74 3.04 8.50 13.28
C TYR A 74 1.95 8.43 14.35
N PHE A 75 0.79 7.85 14.04
CA PHE A 75 -0.29 7.74 15.01
C PHE A 75 0.07 6.80 16.16
N TYR A 76 0.70 5.65 15.89
CA TYR A 76 1.16 4.75 16.95
C TYR A 76 2.05 5.44 17.99
N ASN A 77 2.91 6.36 17.56
CA ASN A 77 3.78 7.15 18.44
C ASN A 77 3.07 8.32 19.11
N HIS A 78 2.27 9.09 18.36
CA HIS A 78 1.76 10.39 18.80
C HIS A 78 0.35 10.38 19.38
N SER A 79 -0.41 9.29 19.24
CA SER A 79 -1.75 9.16 19.84
C SER A 79 -1.74 8.42 21.18
N GLN A 80 -0.56 8.08 21.72
CA GLN A 80 -0.46 7.50 23.06
C GLN A 80 -0.50 8.62 24.12
N PRO A 81 -1.37 8.53 25.14
CA PRO A 81 -1.31 9.43 26.28
C PRO A 81 0.03 9.26 26.99
N SER A 82 0.71 10.37 27.28
CA SER A 82 1.94 10.41 28.08
C SER A 82 1.70 9.80 29.46
N GLY A 83 1.91 8.49 29.61
CA GLY A 83 1.67 7.77 30.87
C GLY A 83 1.40 6.27 30.76
N ALA A 84 1.10 5.73 29.57
CA ALA A 84 0.78 4.30 29.43
C ALA A 84 2.02 3.37 29.36
N MET A 85 3.22 3.91 29.19
CA MET A 85 4.49 3.15 29.17
C MET A 85 5.37 3.54 30.38
N LYS A 86 4.82 3.33 31.58
CA LYS A 86 5.56 3.22 32.84
C LYS A 86 4.97 2.05 33.64
N ARG A 87 5.03 0.84 33.10
CA ARG A 87 5.03 -0.43 33.85
C ARG A 87 5.87 -1.43 33.10
#